data_AF-A0A355X5G2-F1
#
_entry.id   AF-A0A355X5G2-F1
#
_cell.length_a   1.000
_cell.length_b   1.000
_cell.length_c   1.000
_cell.angle_alpha   90.00
_cell.angle_beta   90.00
_cell.angle_gamma   90.00
#
_symmetry.space_group_name_H-M   'P 1'
#
loop_
_entity.id
_entity.type
_entity.pdbx_description
1 polymer ?
#
loop_
_entity_poly.entity_id
_entity_poly.type
_entity_poly.pdbx_seq_one_letter_code
_entity_poly.pdbx_strand_id
1 'polypeptide(L)'
;MNIENRNEKRIAVALGDFDGMHRAHQTVVTGADDVVVYCVNNKFSLLQKSIFQKRFPNTVFADFEELKNLKGEEFIEKILIGKFGAGIILCGFNFRFGKNAGWSALELRKYL
;
A
#
# COMPACT_ATOMS: atom_id res chain seq x y z
N MET A 1 -32.70 10.35 -7.23
CA MET A 1 -31.53 9.61 -6.73
C MET A 1 -30.73 9.18 -7.96
N ASN A 2 -29.68 9.93 -8.29
CA ASN A 2 -28.81 9.57 -9.41
C ASN A 2 -27.93 8.40 -8.97
N ILE A 3 -28.17 7.25 -9.59
CA ILE A 3 -27.25 6.12 -9.54
C ILE A 3 -26.19 6.45 -10.59
N GLU A 4 -25.15 7.18 -10.18
CA GLU A 4 -24.02 7.44 -11.06
C GLU A 4 -23.21 6.14 -11.26
N ASN A 5 -22.87 5.90 -12.53
CA ASN A 5 -22.17 4.73 -13.04
C ASN A 5 -20.90 4.39 -12.24
N ARG A 6 -20.91 3.26 -11.50
CA ARG A 6 -19.73 2.70 -10.83
C ARG A 6 -18.77 1.99 -11.80
N ASN A 7 -18.38 2.68 -12.87
CA ASN A 7 -17.35 2.23 -13.81
C ASN A 7 -16.04 3.04 -13.67
N GLU A 8 -15.82 3.69 -12.53
CA GLU A 8 -14.50 4.21 -12.20
C GLU A 8 -13.55 3.04 -11.94
N LYS A 9 -12.44 3.02 -12.70
CA LYS A 9 -11.39 2.01 -12.64
C LYS A 9 -10.82 1.99 -11.22
N ARG A 10 -11.07 0.93 -10.46
CA ARG A 10 -10.58 0.81 -9.08
C ARG A 10 -9.11 0.47 -9.07
N ILE A 11 -8.30 1.36 -8.52
CA ILE A 11 -6.87 1.13 -8.33
C ILE A 11 -6.69 0.20 -7.12
N ALA A 12 -5.91 -0.85 -7.31
CA ALA A 12 -5.47 -1.72 -6.22
C ALA A 12 -4.15 -1.21 -5.65
N VAL A 13 -4.04 -1.07 -4.33
CA VAL A 13 -2.79 -0.66 -3.66
C VAL A 13 -2.26 -1.81 -2.82
N ALA A 14 -1.07 -2.27 -3.16
CA ALA A 14 -0.30 -3.27 -2.45
C ALA A 14 0.65 -2.61 -1.45
N LEU A 15 0.51 -2.90 -0.15
CA LEU A 15 1.28 -2.27 0.93
C LEU A 15 2.32 -3.23 1.54
N GLY A 16 3.56 -2.78 1.67
CA GLY A 16 4.62 -3.54 2.34
C GLY A 16 6.01 -2.90 2.22
N ASP A 17 6.99 -3.44 2.94
CA ASP A 17 8.42 -3.15 2.70
C ASP A 17 9.01 -4.05 1.59
N PHE A 18 8.30 -5.14 1.27
CA PHE A 18 8.61 -6.16 0.27
C PHE A 18 10.01 -6.77 0.40
N ASP A 19 10.65 -6.61 1.55
CA ASP A 19 11.99 -7.12 1.79
C ASP A 19 11.96 -8.67 1.81
N GLY A 20 12.93 -9.29 1.14
CA GLY A 20 12.99 -10.74 0.99
C GLY A 20 11.94 -11.41 0.09
N MET A 21 10.97 -10.69 -0.50
CA MET A 21 10.06 -11.13 -1.60
C MET A 21 9.71 -12.65 -1.62
N HIS A 22 9.02 -13.13 -0.58
CA HIS A 22 8.53 -14.51 -0.51
C HIS A 22 7.20 -14.69 -1.29
N ARG A 23 6.72 -15.95 -1.44
CA ARG A 23 5.54 -16.32 -2.27
C ARG A 23 4.26 -15.50 -2.00
N ALA A 24 4.10 -14.96 -0.79
CA ALA A 24 2.97 -14.10 -0.43
C ALA A 24 2.97 -12.76 -1.19
N HIS A 25 4.13 -12.15 -1.45
CA HIS A 25 4.23 -10.86 -2.15
C HIS A 25 3.94 -10.98 -3.64
N GLN A 26 4.28 -12.12 -4.25
CA GLN A 26 3.93 -12.38 -5.66
C GLN A 26 2.42 -12.37 -5.86
N THR A 27 1.66 -12.95 -4.92
CA THR A 27 0.19 -12.98 -4.99
C THR A 27 -0.44 -11.59 -4.92
N VAL A 28 0.16 -10.67 -4.17
CA VAL A 28 -0.32 -9.29 -4.00
C VAL A 28 -0.08 -8.44 -5.25
N VAL A 29 1.00 -8.69 -6.00
CA VAL A 29 1.40 -7.86 -7.14
C VAL A 29 0.87 -8.37 -8.48
N THR A 30 0.55 -9.67 -8.61
CA THR A 30 0.17 -10.26 -9.91
C THR A 30 -1.34 -10.26 -10.20
N GLY A 31 -2.16 -9.65 -9.34
CA GLY A 31 -3.62 -9.82 -9.37
C GLY A 31 -4.44 -8.78 -10.14
N ALA A 32 -3.86 -7.67 -10.58
CA ALA A 32 -4.61 -6.63 -11.30
C ALA A 32 -3.75 -5.84 -12.31
N ASP A 33 -4.38 -5.42 -13.40
CA ASP A 33 -3.78 -4.56 -14.43
C ASP A 33 -3.45 -3.15 -13.89
N ASP A 34 -4.14 -2.72 -12.81
CA ASP A 34 -3.99 -1.42 -12.14
C ASP A 34 -3.56 -1.57 -10.67
N VAL A 35 -2.43 -2.25 -10.43
CA VAL A 35 -1.81 -2.32 -9.09
C VAL A 35 -0.73 -1.26 -8.95
N VAL A 36 -0.84 -0.43 -7.92
CA VAL A 36 0.26 0.36 -7.38
C VAL A 36 0.91 -0.42 -6.23
N VAL A 37 2.21 -0.67 -6.34
CA VAL A 37 2.99 -1.28 -5.25
C VAL A 37 3.57 -0.15 -4.41
N TYR A 38 3.00 0.09 -3.22
CA TYR A 38 3.45 1.15 -2.33
C TYR A 38 4.43 0.59 -1.30
N CYS A 39 5.71 0.75 -1.63
CA CYS A 39 6.83 0.20 -0.89
C CYS A 39 7.32 1.21 0.16
N VAL A 40 7.22 0.87 1.44
CA VAL A 40 7.72 1.73 2.52
C VAL A 40 9.12 1.28 2.89
N ASN A 41 10.14 2.03 2.49
CA ASN A 41 11.53 1.67 2.76
C ASN A 41 12.03 2.35 4.04
N ASN A 42 12.64 1.57 4.92
CA ASN A 42 13.51 2.11 5.97
C ASN A 42 14.98 2.10 5.50
N LYS A 43 15.87 2.68 6.30
CA LYS A 43 17.33 2.72 6.03
C LYS A 43 18.01 1.35 5.93
N PHE A 44 17.33 0.26 6.33
CA PHE A 44 17.86 -1.09 6.44
C PHE A 44 17.31 -2.06 5.38
N SER A 45 16.49 -1.58 4.43
CA SER A 45 15.92 -2.42 3.39
C SER A 45 17.01 -3.06 2.51
N LEU A 46 17.03 -4.39 2.41
CA LEU A 46 17.91 -5.14 1.51
C LEU A 46 17.42 -5.11 0.06
N LEU A 47 16.25 -4.52 -0.18
CA LEU A 47 15.63 -4.43 -1.48
C LEU A 47 16.41 -3.49 -2.41
N GLN A 48 16.99 -4.05 -3.48
CA GLN A 48 17.61 -3.25 -4.53
C GLN A 48 16.53 -2.54 -5.37
N LYS A 49 16.25 -1.28 -5.03
CA LYS A 49 15.18 -0.45 -5.61
C LYS A 49 15.13 -0.50 -7.13
N SER A 50 16.29 -0.39 -7.80
CA SER A 50 16.36 -0.36 -9.28
C SER A 50 15.90 -1.66 -9.94
N ILE A 51 16.25 -2.83 -9.37
CA ILE A 51 15.80 -4.13 -9.88
C ILE A 51 14.31 -4.30 -9.62
N PHE A 52 13.84 -3.90 -8.44
CA PHE A 52 12.44 -4.00 -8.06
C PHE A 52 11.56 -3.14 -8.97
N GLN A 53 11.94 -1.88 -9.21
CA GLN A 53 11.25 -0.98 -10.15
C GLN A 53 11.25 -1.53 -11.57
N LYS A 54 12.36 -2.12 -12.04
CA LYS A 54 12.42 -2.75 -13.37
C LYS A 54 11.44 -3.91 -13.50
N ARG A 55 11.24 -4.68 -12.42
CA ARG A 55 10.30 -5.82 -12.41
C ARG A 55 8.85 -5.39 -12.19
N PHE A 56 8.64 -4.32 -11.43
CA PHE A 56 7.33 -3.76 -11.09
C PHE A 56 7.34 -2.24 -11.34
N PRO A 57 7.13 -1.81 -12.60
CA PRO A 57 7.23 -0.41 -12.99
C PRO A 57 6.25 0.52 -12.26
N ASN A 58 5.12 -0.02 -11.78
CA ASN A 58 4.11 0.72 -11.03
C ASN A 58 4.42 0.84 -9.52
N THR A 59 5.68 0.62 -9.12
CA THR A 59 6.10 0.74 -7.71
C THR A 59 6.33 2.19 -7.33
N VAL A 60 5.74 2.60 -6.22
CA VAL A 60 5.99 3.89 -5.56
C VAL A 60 6.75 3.62 -4.26
N PHE A 61 7.92 4.23 -4.12
CA PHE A 61 8.72 4.14 -2.89
C PHE A 61 8.39 5.32 -1.99
N ALA A 62 7.92 5.04 -0.79
CA ALA A 62 7.71 6.03 0.25
C ALA A 62 8.95 6.15 1.14
N ASP A 63 9.21 7.36 1.60
CA ASP A 63 10.11 7.57 2.73
C ASP A 63 9.37 7.26 4.04
N PHE A 64 9.89 6.32 4.82
CA PHE A 64 9.32 5.99 6.12
C PHE A 64 9.29 7.21 7.07
N GLU A 65 10.25 8.12 6.97
CA GLU A 65 10.32 9.30 7.84
C GLU A 65 9.13 10.25 7.65
N GLU A 66 8.57 10.31 6.44
CA GLU A 66 7.37 11.11 6.12
C GLU A 66 6.09 10.48 6.67
N LEU A 67 6.07 9.15 6.80
CA LEU A 67 4.86 8.39 7.15
C LEU A 67 4.76 8.05 8.64
N LYS A 68 5.88 7.83 9.32
CA LYS A 68 5.93 7.20 10.65
C LYS A 68 5.15 7.92 11.75
N ASN A 69 4.88 9.22 11.56
CA ASN A 69 4.18 10.05 12.53
C ASN A 69 2.70 10.30 12.20
N LEU A 70 2.24 9.87 11.01
CA LEU A 70 0.84 10.00 10.64
C LEU A 70 -0.05 9.20 11.60
N LYS A 71 -1.24 9.73 11.90
CA LYS A 71 -2.30 8.89 12.47
C LYS A 71 -2.77 7.87 11.43
N GLY A 72 -3.40 6.79 11.88
CA GLY A 72 -3.88 5.75 10.97
C GLY A 72 -4.92 6.29 9.99
N GLU A 73 -5.86 7.10 10.49
CA GLU A 73 -6.87 7.77 9.67
C GLU A 73 -6.22 8.68 8.62
N GLU A 74 -5.21 9.46 9.01
CA GLU A 74 -4.50 10.33 8.06
C GLU A 74 -3.78 9.55 6.97
N PHE A 75 -3.19 8.40 7.30
CA PHE A 75 -2.58 7.53 6.32
C PHE A 75 -3.63 6.99 5.32
N ILE A 76 -4.78 6.56 5.82
CA ILE A 76 -5.87 6.04 4.99
C ILE A 76 -6.42 7.13 4.06
N GLU A 77 -6.83 8.26 4.62
CA GLU A 77 -7.51 9.33 3.88
C GLU A 77 -6.58 10.05 2.91
N LYS A 78 -5.37 10.43 3.35
CA LYS A 78 -4.46 11.23 2.52
C LYS A 78 -3.72 10.38 1.49
N ILE A 79 -3.31 9.17 1.87
CA ILE A 79 -2.43 8.35 1.03
C ILE A 79 -3.23 7.33 0.23
N LEU A 80 -3.97 6.44 0.91
CA LEU A 80 -4.65 5.36 0.21
C LEU A 80 -5.80 5.90 -0.66
N ILE A 81 -6.67 6.72 -0.07
CA ILE A 81 -7.84 7.26 -0.76
C ILE A 81 -7.44 8.49 -1.59
N GLY A 82 -6.85 9.51 -0.96
CA GLY A 82 -6.58 10.80 -1.61
C GLY A 82 -5.53 10.73 -2.71
N LYS A 83 -4.35 10.15 -2.43
CA LYS A 83 -3.24 10.08 -3.39
C LYS A 83 -3.44 9.01 -4.46
N PHE A 84 -3.95 7.84 -4.09
CA PHE A 84 -4.04 6.69 -4.99
C PHE A 84 -5.45 6.36 -5.49
N GLY A 85 -6.51 6.94 -4.93
CA GLY A 85 -7.88 6.54 -5.26
C GLY A 85 -8.12 5.06 -5.01
N ALA A 86 -7.52 4.50 -3.94
CA ALA A 86 -7.52 3.06 -3.71
C ALA A 86 -8.94 2.53 -3.54
N GLY A 87 -9.39 1.71 -4.49
CA GLY A 87 -10.64 0.97 -4.41
C GLY A 87 -10.46 -0.44 -3.84
N ILE A 88 -9.22 -0.93 -3.79
CA ILE A 88 -8.82 -2.22 -3.21
C ILE A 88 -7.48 -2.02 -2.49
N ILE A 89 -7.35 -2.54 -1.27
CA ILE A 89 -6.10 -2.50 -0.50
C ILE A 89 -5.68 -3.92 -0.16
N LEU A 90 -4.42 -4.25 -0.46
CA LEU A 90 -3.81 -5.55 -0.24
C LEU A 90 -2.64 -5.39 0.73
N CYS A 91 -2.67 -6.08 1.86
CA CYS A 91 -1.57 -6.10 2.83
C CYS A 91 -1.53 -7.43 3.60
N GLY A 92 -0.38 -7.76 4.20
CA GLY A 92 -0.25 -8.93 5.06
C GLY A 92 -1.05 -8.80 6.35
N PHE A 93 -1.47 -9.91 6.94
CA PHE A 93 -2.23 -9.91 8.21
C PHE A 93 -1.48 -9.26 9.39
N ASN A 94 -0.15 -9.28 9.33
CA ASN A 94 0.75 -8.66 10.31
C ASN A 94 1.08 -7.19 9.97
N PHE A 95 0.47 -6.61 8.94
CA PHE A 95 0.69 -5.21 8.58
C PHE A 95 0.37 -4.28 9.76
N ARG A 96 1.25 -3.30 9.94
CA ARG A 96 1.16 -2.26 10.97
C ARG A 96 1.51 -0.91 10.37
N PHE A 97 0.79 0.12 10.77
CA PHE A 97 1.00 1.49 10.32
C PHE A 97 0.56 2.51 11.37
N GLY A 98 0.73 3.79 11.03
CA GLY A 98 0.47 4.90 11.93
C GLY A 98 1.53 5.04 13.03
N LYS A 99 1.44 6.15 13.77
CA LYS A 99 2.35 6.46 14.87
C LYS A 99 2.49 5.28 15.84
N ASN A 100 3.74 4.91 16.12
CA ASN A 100 4.11 3.79 17.01
C ASN A 100 3.50 2.44 16.61
N ALA A 101 3.25 2.21 15.31
CA ALA A 101 2.60 0.99 14.82
C ALA A 101 1.24 0.73 15.49
N GLY A 102 0.52 1.80 15.87
CA GLY A 102 -0.72 1.72 16.63
C GLY A 102 -1.93 1.17 15.87
N TRP A 103 -1.82 1.00 14.54
CA TRP A 103 -2.88 0.46 13.71
C TRP A 103 -2.47 -0.85 13.05
N SER A 104 -3.38 -1.82 13.04
CA SER A 104 -3.22 -3.09 12.32
C SER A 104 -4.06 -3.18 11.05
N ALA A 105 -3.84 -4.23 10.26
CA ALA A 105 -4.73 -4.60 9.16
C ALA A 105 -6.20 -4.76 9.59
N LEU A 106 -6.47 -5.16 10.84
CA LEU A 106 -7.84 -5.27 11.35
C LEU A 106 -8.47 -3.88 11.56
N GLU A 107 -7.69 -2.91 12.07
CA GLU A 107 -8.17 -1.55 12.30
C GLU A 107 -8.41 -0.84 10.97
N LEU A 108 -7.53 -1.06 9.98
CA LEU A 108 -7.73 -0.64 8.60
C LEU A 108 -9.05 -1.18 8.04
N ARG A 109 -9.32 -2.48 8.20
CA ARG A 109 -10.56 -3.12 7.74
C ARG A 109 -11.81 -2.59 8.46
N LYS A 110 -11.70 -2.19 9.73
CA LYS A 110 -12.83 -1.65 10.50
C LYS A 110 -13.15 -0.20 10.12
N TYR A 111 -12.15 0.55 9.70
CA TYR A 111 -12.28 1.96 9.34
C TYR A 111 -12.88 2.16 7.95
N LEU A 112 -12.52 1.31 6.99
CA LEU A 112 -13.02 1.29 5.62
C LEU A 112 -14.35 0.54 5.49
#